data_AF-A8ZLQ3-F1
#
_entry.id   AF-A8ZLQ3-F1
#
_cell.length_a   1.000
_cell.length_b   1.000
_cell.length_c   1.000
_cell.angle_alpha   90.00
_cell.angle_beta   90.00
_cell.angle_gamma   90.00
#
_symmetry.space_group_name_H-M   'P 1'
#
loop_
_entity.id
_entity.type
_entity.pdbx_description
1 polymer ?
#
loop_
_entity_poly.entity_id
_entity_poly.type
_entity_poly.pdbx_seq_one_letter_code
_entity_poly.pdbx_strand_id
1 'polypeptide(L)' 'MGAFYKDNELIKDWVGYLAASERIEVLETHPFFTGVCSKCCASFGDSRPIHYDCNNCGWMDDSIN' A
#
# COMPACT_ATOMS: atom_id res chain seq x y z
N MET A 1 -0.33 0.30 -13.43
CA MET A 1 -1.51 -0.61 -13.33
C MET A 1 -1.59 -1.52 -14.55
N GLY A 2 -1.60 -2.84 -14.39
CA GLY A 2 -1.67 -3.80 -15.49
C GLY A 2 -2.70 -4.90 -15.24
N ALA A 3 -3.32 -5.39 -16.30
CA ALA A 3 -4.13 -6.60 -16.30
C ALA A 3 -3.67 -7.50 -17.44
N PHE A 4 -3.73 -8.82 -17.26
CA PHE A 4 -3.41 -9.77 -18.32
C PHE A 4 -4.55 -10.77 -18.51
N TYR A 5 -4.65 -11.28 -19.73
CA TYR A 5 -5.64 -12.27 -20.12
C TYR A 5 -5.03 -13.67 -20.09
N LYS A 6 -5.70 -14.62 -19.46
CA LYS A 6 -5.37 -16.04 -19.51
C LYS A 6 -6.64 -16.83 -19.80
N ASP A 7 -6.60 -17.71 -20.79
CA ASP A 7 -7.73 -18.58 -21.18
C ASP A 7 -9.05 -17.82 -21.39
N ASN A 8 -8.98 -16.65 -22.05
CA ASN A 8 -10.11 -15.74 -22.30
C ASN A 8 -10.76 -15.10 -21.04
N GLU A 9 -10.19 -15.28 -19.86
CA GLU A 9 -10.60 -14.58 -18.65
C GLU A 9 -9.67 -13.39 -18.37
N LEU A 10 -10.27 -12.24 -18.05
CA LEU A 10 -9.55 -11.07 -17.56
C LEU A 10 -9.16 -11.32 -16.10
N ILE A 11 -7.89 -11.64 -15.88
CA ILE A 11 -7.37 -11.73 -14.52
C ILE A 11 -7.02 -10.31 -14.09
N LYS A 12 -7.87 -9.74 -13.22
CA LYS A 12 -7.54 -8.54 -12.46
C LYS A 12 -6.48 -8.93 -11.44
N ASP A 13 -5.23 -8.85 -11.87
CA ASP A 13 -4.11 -9.19 -11.01
C ASP A 13 -3.93 -8.11 -9.94
N TRP A 14 -4.59 -8.28 -8.80
CA TRP A 14 -4.19 -7.66 -7.54
C TRP A 14 -3.04 -8.44 -6.87
N VAL A 15 -2.55 -9.52 -7.50
CA VAL A 15 -1.84 -10.65 -6.89
C VAL A 15 -0.56 -10.97 -7.67
N GLY A 16 0.15 -9.97 -8.18
CA GLY A 16 1.25 -10.23 -9.13
C GLY A 16 2.66 -10.26 -8.55
N TYR A 17 2.99 -9.29 -7.70
CA TYR A 17 4.39 -9.04 -7.32
C TYR A 17 4.74 -9.45 -5.89
N LEU A 18 3.77 -9.42 -4.99
CA LEU A 18 4.00 -9.66 -3.56
C LEU A 18 3.56 -11.06 -3.16
N ALA A 19 4.46 -11.79 -2.50
CA ALA A 19 4.17 -13.02 -1.80
C ALA A 19 3.08 -12.80 -0.73
N ALA A 20 2.42 -13.87 -0.30
CA ALA A 20 1.33 -13.77 0.69
C ALA A 20 1.76 -13.07 1.99
N SER A 21 3.00 -13.30 2.44
CA SER A 21 3.59 -12.62 3.61
C SER A 21 3.75 -11.12 3.42
N GLU A 22 4.20 -10.68 2.24
CA GLU A 22 4.41 -9.26 1.93
C GLU A 22 3.08 -8.50 1.88
N ARG A 23 1.99 -9.17 1.45
CA ARG A 23 0.65 -8.56 1.51
C ARG A 23 0.15 -8.38 2.93
N ILE A 24 0.42 -9.35 3.81
CA ILE A 24 0.09 -9.24 5.23
C ILE A 24 0.87 -8.07 5.83
N GLU A 25 2.16 -7.96 5.51
CA GLU A 25 2.99 -6.84 5.96
C GLU A 25 2.42 -5.48 5.52
N VAL A 26 1.95 -5.35 4.27
CA VAL A 26 1.28 -4.12 3.80
C VAL A 26 0.02 -3.80 4.60
N LEU A 27 -0.83 -4.81 4.88
CA LEU A 27 -2.04 -4.61 5.68
C LEU A 27 -1.74 -4.18 7.12
N GLU A 28 -0.63 -4.66 7.69
CA GLU A 28 -0.26 -4.40 9.08
C GLU A 28 0.61 -3.15 9.28
N THR A 29 1.29 -2.68 8.24
CA THR A 29 2.25 -1.58 8.35
C THR A 29 1.84 -0.33 7.59
N HIS A 30 1.03 -0.45 6.53
CA HIS A 30 0.77 0.70 5.66
C HIS A 30 -0.21 1.69 6.31
N PRO A 31 0.09 3.01 6.28
CA PRO A 31 -0.74 4.01 6.95
C PRO A 31 -2.19 4.09 6.46
N PHE A 32 -2.45 3.63 5.23
CA PHE A 32 -3.81 3.48 4.72
C PHE A 32 -4.69 2.57 5.59
N PHE A 33 -4.12 1.50 6.17
CA PHE A 33 -4.83 0.55 7.01
C PHE A 33 -4.67 0.85 8.50
N THR A 34 -3.48 1.31 8.91
CA THR A 34 -3.14 1.50 10.33
C THR A 34 -3.43 2.92 10.84
N GLY A 35 -3.53 3.91 9.94
CA GLY A 35 -3.65 5.33 10.28
C GLY A 35 -2.37 5.97 10.83
N VAL A 36 -1.24 5.24 10.85
CA VAL A 36 0.04 5.70 11.41
C VAL A 36 1.23 5.35 10.51
N CYS A 37 2.31 6.11 10.61
CA CYS A 37 3.54 5.86 9.87
C CYS A 37 4.24 4.58 10.34
N SER A 38 4.58 3.70 9.40
CA SER A 38 5.33 2.45 9.65
C SER A 38 6.71 2.66 10.28
N LYS A 39 7.34 3.84 10.09
CA LYS A 39 8.70 4.14 10.58
C LYS A 39 8.73 4.85 11.93
N CYS A 40 7.82 5.78 12.18
CA CYS A 40 7.87 6.63 13.37
C CYS A 40 6.56 6.67 14.17
N CYS A 41 5.55 5.89 13.77
CA CYS A 41 4.23 5.82 14.39
C CYS A 41 3.48 7.16 14.48
N ALA A 42 3.90 8.17 13.70
CA ALA A 42 3.18 9.43 13.60
C ALA A 42 1.79 9.19 12.98
N SER A 43 0.75 9.77 13.59
CA SER A 43 -0.62 9.65 13.09
C SER A 43 -0.83 10.52 11.85
N PHE A 44 -1.50 9.96 10.84
CA PHE A 44 -1.96 10.70 9.66
C PHE A 44 -3.33 11.37 9.87
N GLY A 45 -3.96 11.16 11.03
CA GLY A 45 -5.30 11.66 11.35
C GLY A 45 -6.41 10.97 10.54
N ASP A 46 -7.63 11.51 10.64
CA ASP A 46 -8.82 10.97 9.97
C ASP A 46 -8.97 11.42 8.51
N SER A 47 -8.13 12.36 8.05
CA SER A 47 -8.03 12.65 6.63
C SER A 47 -7.45 11.42 5.93
N ARG A 48 -8.10 10.95 4.87
CA ARG A 48 -7.54 9.94 3.96
C ARG A 48 -6.79 10.68 2.85
N PRO A 49 -5.48 11.00 3.03
CA PRO A 49 -4.74 11.72 2.01
C PRO A 49 -4.56 10.84 0.76
N ILE A 50 -4.30 11.50 -0.37
CA ILE A 50 -3.97 10.81 -1.63
C ILE A 50 -2.57 10.18 -1.55
N HIS A 51 -1.65 10.79 -0.78
CA HIS A 51 -0.29 10.32 -0.55
C HIS A 51 -0.04 10.15 0.95
N TYR A 52 0.56 9.04 1.36
CA TYR A 52 0.88 8.75 2.76
C TYR A 52 2.31 9.14 3.14
N ASP A 53 2.80 10.26 2.62
CA ASP A 53 4.14 10.75 2.91
C ASP A 53 4.21 11.29 4.35
N CYS A 54 5.11 10.72 5.15
CA CYS A 54 5.27 11.08 6.54
C CYS A 54 6.13 12.34 6.70
N ASN A 55 5.49 13.46 7.03
CA ASN A 55 6.18 14.72 7.32
C ASN A 55 7.07 14.69 8.57
N ASN A 56 6.94 13.69 9.44
CA ASN A 56 7.69 13.61 10.70
C ASN A 56 9.06 12.94 10.53
N CYS A 57 9.15 11.91 9.70
CA CYS A 57 10.39 11.13 9.51
C CYS A 57 10.86 11.03 8.05
N GLY A 58 10.11 11.60 7.11
CA GLY A 58 10.45 11.59 5.68
C GLY A 58 10.19 10.25 4.98
N TRP A 59 9.44 9.33 5.59
CA TRP A 59 8.98 8.12 4.89
C TRP A 59 8.05 8.51 3.74
N MET A 60 8.29 8.00 2.54
CA MET A 60 7.47 8.25 1.36
C MET A 60 6.73 6.96 0.99
N ASP A 61 5.47 7.11 0.58
CA ASP A 61 4.67 5.99 0.11
C ASP A 61 4.95 5.74 -1.39
N ASP A 62 5.82 4.78 -1.67
CA ASP A 62 6.18 4.38 -3.04
C ASP A 62 5.10 3.49 -3.72
N SER A 63 3.91 3.32 -3.12
CA SER A 63 2.89 2.39 -3.61
C SER A 63 2.14 2.86 -4.86
N ILE A 64 2.29 4.12 -5.28
CA ILE A 64 1.68 4.65 -6.53
C ILE A 64 2.77 4.98 -7.54
N ASN A 65 2.99 4.06 -8.49
CA ASN A 65 3.62 4.33 -9.78
C ASN A 65 2.84 3.64 -10.91
#